data_AF-A0A9E6K0P5-F1
#
_entry.id   AF-A0A9E6K0P5-F1
#
_cell.length_a   1.000
_cell.length_b   1.000
_cell.length_c   1.000
_cell.angle_alpha   90.00
_cell.angle_beta   90.00
_cell.angle_gamma   90.00
#
_symmetry.space_group_name_H-M   'P 1'
#
loop_
_entity.id
_entity.type
_entity.pdbx_description
1 polymer ?
#
loop_
_entity_poly.entity_id
_entity_poly.type
_entity_poly.pdbx_seq_one_letter_code
_entity_poly.pdbx_strand_id
1 'polypeptide(L)'
;MKISGSMKKVLEILFIVLAGFVLFNVAFIMAALVIQGLGFLSQSETQNPRLGMIFGLILLGLSWFILRSRLSTLVKATYFTMPLMSMIVVLGVLMNGLQLWMILACEGLLIGVVFGFIRMKRLAWEYHFATLYCTVIGISIIIFNIQI
;
A
#
# COMPACT_ATOMS: atom_id res chain seq x y z
N MET A 1 -7.46 -12.02 31.07
CA MET A 1 -6.66 -10.85 31.50
C MET A 1 -7.16 -9.61 30.77
N LYS A 2 -7.55 -8.56 31.52
CA LYS A 2 -8.06 -7.30 30.95
C LYS A 2 -6.87 -6.48 30.49
N ILE A 3 -6.58 -6.52 29.19
CA ILE A 3 -5.50 -5.75 28.58
C ILE A 3 -5.79 -4.26 28.81
N SER A 4 -4.83 -3.51 29.35
CA SER A 4 -4.99 -2.06 29.54
C SER A 4 -5.19 -1.38 28.17
N GLY A 5 -5.99 -0.32 28.11
CA GLY A 5 -6.30 0.36 26.84
C GLY A 5 -5.05 0.77 26.04
N SER A 6 -3.94 1.08 26.73
CA SER A 6 -2.65 1.40 26.11
C SER A 6 -1.96 0.19 25.51
N MET A 7 -1.96 -0.96 26.19
CA MET A 7 -1.35 -2.19 25.68
C MET A 7 -2.09 -2.71 24.44
N LYS A 8 -3.42 -2.53 24.37
CA LYS A 8 -4.21 -2.85 23.19
C LYS A 8 -3.76 -2.03 21.97
N LYS A 9 -3.57 -0.72 22.12
CA LYS A 9 -3.10 0.15 21.03
C LYS A 9 -1.71 -0.22 20.52
N VAL A 10 -0.79 -0.57 21.42
CA VAL A 10 0.55 -1.04 21.05
C VAL A 10 0.47 -2.33 20.23
N LEU A 11 -0.40 -3.26 20.63
CA LEU A 11 -0.60 -4.50 19.89
C LEU A 11 -1.21 -4.25 18.50
N GLU A 12 -2.17 -3.32 18.40
CA GLU A 12 -2.79 -2.92 17.14
C GLU A 12 -1.76 -2.27 16.18
N ILE A 13 -0.89 -1.39 16.70
CA ILE A 13 0.24 -0.83 15.95
C ILE A 13 1.17 -1.93 15.44
N LEU A 14 1.61 -2.82 16.32
CA LEU A 14 2.54 -3.90 15.99
C LEU A 14 1.94 -4.82 14.92
N PHE A 15 0.64 -5.12 15.04
CA PHE A 15 -0.10 -5.91 14.07
C PHE A 15 -0.13 -5.23 12.70
N ILE A 16 -0.49 -3.93 12.63
CA ILE A 16 -0.52 -3.19 11.36
C ILE A 16 0.85 -3.19 10.69
N VAL A 17 1.93 -2.97 11.44
CA VAL A 17 3.30 -2.96 10.91
C VAL A 17 3.70 -4.33 10.38
N LEU A 18 3.56 -5.39 11.18
CA LEU A 18 3.97 -6.74 10.80
C LEU A 18 3.13 -7.30 9.66
N ALA A 19 1.80 -7.27 9.81
CA ALA A 19 0.90 -7.82 8.81
C ALA A 19 0.90 -6.95 7.54
N GLY A 20 1.01 -5.62 7.66
CA GLY A 20 1.15 -4.72 6.53
C GLY A 20 2.42 -4.98 5.71
N PHE A 21 3.56 -5.20 6.39
CA PHE A 21 4.81 -5.59 5.73
C PHE A 21 4.67 -6.93 4.98
N VAL A 22 4.09 -7.94 5.62
CA VAL A 22 3.85 -9.24 4.99
C VAL A 22 2.93 -9.10 3.77
N LEU A 23 1.82 -8.38 3.91
CA LEU A 23 0.88 -8.12 2.81
C LEU A 23 1.54 -7.40 1.64
N PHE A 24 2.42 -6.44 1.90
CA PHE A 24 3.16 -5.74 0.87
C PHE A 24 4.10 -6.67 0.10
N ASN A 25 4.86 -7.53 0.79
CA ASN A 25 5.70 -8.52 0.13
C ASN A 25 4.88 -9.54 -0.68
N VAL A 26 3.76 -10.01 -0.12
CA VAL A 26 2.82 -10.88 -0.84
C VAL A 26 2.30 -10.18 -2.09
N ALA A 27 2.02 -8.88 -2.04
CA ALA A 27 1.60 -8.11 -3.20
C ALA A 27 2.65 -8.13 -4.33
N PHE A 28 3.93 -7.95 -4.00
CA PHE A 28 5.01 -8.03 -4.98
C PHE A 28 5.20 -9.43 -5.55
N ILE A 29 5.15 -10.47 -4.71
CA ILE A 29 5.24 -11.85 -5.17
C ILE A 29 4.08 -12.13 -6.13
N MET A 30 2.86 -11.71 -5.79
CA MET A 30 1.69 -11.82 -6.66
C MET A 30 1.89 -11.03 -7.97
N ALA A 31 2.42 -9.81 -7.91
CA ALA A 31 2.72 -9.02 -9.10
C ALA A 31 3.73 -9.75 -10.01
N ALA A 32 4.82 -10.26 -9.45
CA ALA A 32 5.83 -11.02 -10.16
C ALA A 32 5.27 -12.31 -10.77
N LEU A 33 4.41 -13.04 -10.04
CA LEU A 33 3.73 -14.23 -10.55
C LEU A 33 2.79 -13.89 -11.70
N VAL A 34 2.05 -12.79 -11.62
CA VAL A 34 1.18 -12.33 -12.73
C VAL A 34 2.01 -11.96 -13.95
N ILE A 35 3.13 -11.25 -13.77
CA ILE A 35 4.04 -10.88 -14.86
C ILE A 35 4.65 -12.13 -15.51
N GLN A 36 5.19 -13.07 -14.72
CA GLN A 36 5.80 -14.29 -15.24
C GLN A 36 4.77 -15.22 -15.87
N GLY A 37 3.65 -15.48 -15.19
CA GLY A 37 2.59 -16.38 -15.67
C GLY A 37 1.95 -15.91 -16.98
N LEU A 38 1.81 -14.60 -17.17
CA LEU A 38 1.33 -14.03 -18.43
C LEU A 38 2.44 -13.92 -19.48
N GLY A 39 3.70 -13.74 -19.07
CA GLY A 39 4.87 -13.84 -19.93
C GLY A 39 5.03 -15.23 -20.58
N PHE A 40 4.62 -16.30 -19.91
CA PHE A 40 4.54 -17.64 -20.51
C PHE A 40 3.48 -17.75 -21.63
N LEU A 41 2.42 -16.93 -21.58
CA LEU A 41 1.34 -16.93 -22.58
C LEU A 41 1.60 -15.94 -23.72
N SER A 42 2.41 -14.90 -23.49
CA SER A 42 2.81 -13.93 -24.51
C SER A 42 4.30 -14.04 -24.82
N GLN A 43 4.67 -14.56 -25.99
CA GLN A 43 6.06 -14.65 -26.48
C GLN A 43 6.81 -13.30 -26.63
N SER A 44 6.23 -12.18 -26.19
CA SER A 44 6.91 -10.89 -26.12
C SER A 44 7.40 -10.64 -24.70
N GLU A 45 8.65 -11.00 -24.45
CA GLU A 45 9.42 -10.39 -23.37
C GLU A 45 9.48 -8.88 -23.63
N THR A 46 8.68 -8.09 -22.93
CA THR A 46 8.94 -6.69 -22.52
C THR A 46 7.63 -5.96 -22.26
N GLN A 47 7.55 -5.36 -21.07
CA GLN A 47 6.78 -4.15 -20.74
C GLN A 47 5.43 -3.97 -21.44
N ASN A 48 4.53 -4.95 -21.34
CA ASN A 48 3.17 -4.75 -21.81
C ASN A 48 2.37 -3.98 -20.75
N PRO A 49 2.00 -2.70 -20.98
CA PRO A 49 1.29 -1.88 -19.99
C PRO A 49 -0.06 -2.49 -19.56
N ARG A 50 -0.59 -3.44 -20.36
CA ARG A 50 -1.78 -4.24 -20.04
C ARG A 50 -1.61 -5.11 -18.79
N LEU A 51 -0.40 -5.59 -18.48
CA LEU A 51 -0.13 -6.42 -17.31
C LEU A 51 -0.29 -5.64 -15.99
N GLY A 52 0.21 -4.39 -15.97
CA GLY A 52 0.02 -3.48 -14.84
C GLY A 52 -1.46 -3.12 -14.62
N MET A 53 -2.23 -2.97 -15.71
CA MET A 53 -3.68 -2.75 -15.62
C MET A 53 -4.41 -3.95 -15.01
N ILE A 54 -4.09 -5.18 -15.43
CA ILE A 54 -4.72 -6.40 -14.88
C ILE A 54 -4.42 -6.52 -13.38
N PHE A 55 -3.17 -6.30 -12.98
CA PHE A 55 -2.79 -6.33 -11.57
C PHE A 55 -3.51 -5.23 -10.75
N GLY A 56 -3.59 -4.01 -11.29
CA GLY A 56 -4.36 -2.92 -10.68
C GLY A 56 -5.84 -3.23 -10.51
N LEU A 57 -6.47 -3.86 -11.51
CA LEU A 57 -7.86 -4.29 -11.44
C LEU A 57 -8.08 -5.37 -10.38
N ILE A 58 -7.15 -6.32 -10.24
CA ILE A 58 -7.19 -7.35 -9.19
C ILE A 58 -7.11 -6.69 -7.80
N LEU A 59 -6.16 -5.77 -7.60
CA LEU A 59 -6.03 -5.04 -6.34
C LEU A 59 -7.27 -4.20 -6.01
N LEU A 60 -7.87 -3.54 -7.00
CA LEU A 60 -9.12 -2.79 -6.82
C LEU A 60 -10.28 -3.72 -6.46
N GLY A 61 -10.40 -4.87 -7.12
CA GLY A 61 -11.41 -5.89 -6.83
C GLY A 61 -11.30 -6.45 -5.41
N LEU A 62 -10.09 -6.85 -4.99
CA LEU A 62 -9.85 -7.30 -3.61
C LEU A 62 -10.13 -6.18 -2.59
N SER A 63 -9.73 -4.95 -2.90
CA SER A 63 -9.94 -3.81 -2.01
C SER A 63 -11.42 -3.51 -1.81
N TRP A 64 -12.21 -3.57 -2.89
CA TRP A 64 -13.65 -3.41 -2.83
C TRP A 64 -14.31 -4.51 -1.97
N PHE A 65 -13.91 -5.77 -2.18
CA PHE A 65 -14.44 -6.90 -1.43
C PHE A 65 -14.16 -6.78 0.07
N ILE A 66 -12.92 -6.43 0.44
CA ILE A 66 -12.49 -6.33 1.83
C ILE A 66 -13.13 -5.14 2.55
N LEU A 67 -13.30 -4.00 1.88
CA LEU A 67 -13.98 -2.84 2.45
C LEU A 67 -15.45 -3.14 2.76
N ARG A 68 -16.14 -3.93 1.91
CA ARG A 68 -17.55 -4.33 2.10
C ARG A 68 -17.75 -5.44 3.13
N SER A 69 -16.70 -6.20 3.44
CA SER A 69 -16.76 -7.32 4.39
C SER A 69 -17.10 -6.89 5.83
N ARG A 70 -17.51 -7.85 6.68
CA ARG A 70 -17.70 -7.64 8.13
C ARG A 70 -16.40 -7.79 8.94
N LEU A 71 -15.24 -7.68 8.30
CA LEU A 71 -13.94 -7.76 8.98
C LEU A 71 -13.76 -6.64 10.00
N SER A 72 -12.94 -6.90 11.02
CA SER A 72 -12.63 -5.91 12.04
C SER A 72 -11.92 -4.70 11.46
N THR A 73 -12.09 -3.55 12.09
CA THR A 73 -11.45 -2.29 11.69
C THR A 73 -9.93 -2.42 11.57
N LEU A 74 -9.31 -3.17 12.49
CA LEU A 74 -7.87 -3.46 12.47
C LEU A 74 -7.45 -4.18 11.18
N VAL A 75 -8.19 -5.24 10.79
CA VAL A 75 -7.88 -6.01 9.58
C VAL A 75 -8.06 -5.15 8.33
N LYS A 76 -9.12 -4.32 8.29
CA LYS A 76 -9.34 -3.42 7.15
C LYS A 76 -8.28 -2.33 7.05
N ALA A 77 -7.85 -1.76 8.18
CA ALA A 77 -6.78 -0.76 8.22
C ALA A 77 -5.42 -1.36 7.84
N THR A 78 -5.16 -2.60 8.26
CA THR A 78 -3.98 -3.37 7.85
C THR A 78 -4.03 -3.65 6.36
N TYR A 79 -5.16 -4.14 5.83
CA TYR A 79 -5.29 -4.38 4.40
C TYR A 79 -5.13 -3.09 3.59
N PHE A 80 -5.60 -1.95 4.11
CA PHE A 80 -5.46 -0.64 3.48
C PHE A 80 -3.99 -0.21 3.27
N THR A 81 -3.03 -0.73 4.05
CA THR A 81 -1.60 -0.46 3.78
C THR A 81 -1.17 -1.01 2.42
N MET A 82 -1.75 -2.13 1.99
CA MET A 82 -1.37 -2.80 0.74
C MET A 82 -1.66 -1.95 -0.52
N PRO A 83 -2.89 -1.51 -0.81
CA PRO A 83 -3.15 -0.66 -1.98
C PRO A 83 -2.48 0.71 -1.85
N LEU A 84 -2.39 1.28 -0.65
CA LEU A 84 -1.73 2.57 -0.45
C LEU A 84 -0.23 2.47 -0.76
N MET A 85 0.46 1.46 -0.24
CA MET A 85 1.89 1.27 -0.49
C MET A 85 2.15 0.94 -1.96
N SER A 86 1.29 0.12 -2.58
CA SER A 86 1.38 -0.15 -4.01
C SER A 86 1.26 1.13 -4.84
N MET A 87 0.36 2.05 -4.48
CA MET A 87 0.24 3.34 -5.16
C MET A 87 1.49 4.20 -4.97
N ILE A 88 2.05 4.28 -3.76
CA ILE A 88 3.29 5.01 -3.48
C ILE A 88 4.43 4.48 -4.35
N VAL A 89 4.62 3.15 -4.38
CA VAL A 89 5.68 2.53 -5.19
C VAL A 89 5.48 2.77 -6.69
N VAL A 90 4.26 2.57 -7.20
CA VAL A 90 3.97 2.81 -8.63
C VAL A 90 4.23 4.27 -8.99
N LEU A 91 3.83 5.20 -8.13
CA LEU A 91 4.09 6.62 -8.30
C LEU A 91 5.60 6.90 -8.31
N GLY A 92 6.35 6.34 -7.36
CA GLY A 92 7.81 6.45 -7.31
C GLY A 92 8.50 5.91 -8.55
N VAL A 93 8.05 4.76 -9.09
CA VAL A 93 8.57 4.19 -10.34
C VAL A 93 8.25 5.07 -11.54
N LEU A 94 7.02 5.59 -11.65
CA LEU A 94 6.61 6.49 -12.74
C LEU A 94 7.35 7.82 -12.72
N MET A 95 7.75 8.27 -11.53
CA MET A 95 8.49 9.51 -11.31
C MET A 95 10.01 9.30 -11.25
N ASN A 96 10.48 8.08 -11.50
CA ASN A 96 11.90 7.77 -11.50
C ASN A 96 12.62 8.62 -12.57
N GLY A 97 13.68 9.31 -12.16
CA GLY A 97 14.42 10.27 -12.99
C GLY A 97 13.96 11.73 -12.88
N LEU A 98 12.86 12.02 -12.17
CA LEU A 98 12.49 13.40 -11.82
C LEU A 98 13.33 13.91 -10.63
N GLN A 99 13.34 15.23 -10.45
CA GLN A 99 13.96 15.86 -9.29
C GLN A 99 13.26 15.41 -8.00
N LEU A 100 14.05 15.14 -6.96
CA LEU A 100 13.59 14.67 -5.64
C LEU A 100 12.41 15.46 -5.08
N TRP A 101 12.45 16.79 -5.18
CA TRP A 101 11.39 17.67 -4.68
C TRP A 101 10.03 17.43 -5.38
N MET A 102 10.03 17.05 -6.66
CA MET A 102 8.80 16.73 -7.39
C MET A 102 8.20 15.42 -6.90
N ILE A 103 9.03 14.40 -6.66
CA ILE A 103 8.60 13.11 -6.12
C ILE A 103 7.94 13.31 -4.77
N LEU A 104 8.60 14.05 -3.86
CA LEU A 104 8.06 14.37 -2.54
C LEU A 104 6.76 15.18 -2.62
N ALA A 105 6.63 16.10 -3.58
CA ALA A 105 5.40 16.87 -3.77
C ALA A 105 4.22 15.99 -4.20
N CYS A 106 4.42 15.07 -5.15
CA CYS A 106 3.34 14.20 -5.62
C CYS A 106 2.96 13.13 -4.58
N GLU A 107 3.93 12.50 -3.92
CA GLU A 107 3.65 11.58 -2.81
C GLU A 107 2.96 12.31 -1.65
N GLY A 108 3.44 13.51 -1.31
CA GLY A 108 2.82 14.35 -0.28
C GLY A 108 1.37 14.71 -0.61
N LEU A 109 1.07 14.99 -1.88
CA LEU A 109 -0.30 15.25 -2.35
C LEU A 109 -1.17 14.00 -2.22
N LEU A 110 -0.68 12.84 -2.66
CA LEU A 110 -1.38 11.55 -2.52
C LEU A 110 -1.72 11.27 -1.05
N ILE A 111 -0.72 11.36 -0.17
CA ILE A 111 -0.90 11.16 1.28
C ILE A 111 -1.85 12.20 1.86
N GLY A 112 -1.76 13.47 1.45
CA GLY A 112 -2.65 14.54 1.88
C GLY A 112 -4.11 14.28 1.52
N VAL A 113 -4.38 13.83 0.29
CA VAL A 113 -5.73 13.44 -0.17
C VAL A 113 -6.25 12.27 0.65
N VAL A 114 -5.42 11.25 0.88
CA VAL A 114 -5.78 10.09 1.69
C VAL A 114 -6.11 10.49 3.13
N PHE A 115 -5.26 11.32 3.77
CA PHE A 115 -5.52 11.84 5.11
C PHE A 115 -6.82 12.66 5.16
N GLY A 116 -7.03 13.54 4.17
CA GLY A 116 -8.25 14.32 4.04
C GLY A 116 -9.50 13.44 3.94
N PHE A 117 -9.44 12.39 3.12
CA PHE A 117 -10.52 11.41 2.97
C PHE A 117 -10.82 10.66 4.29
N ILE A 118 -9.79 10.15 4.96
CA ILE A 118 -9.92 9.45 6.25
C ILE A 118 -10.59 10.35 7.29
N ARG A 119 -10.16 11.62 7.37
CA ARG A 119 -10.70 12.59 8.32
C ARG A 119 -12.13 12.99 8.00
N MET A 120 -12.45 13.22 6.72
CA MET A 120 -13.81 13.55 6.26
C MET A 120 -14.79 12.41 6.56
N LYS A 121 -14.37 11.17 6.36
CA LYS A 121 -15.17 9.97 6.65
C LYS A 121 -15.14 9.55 8.12
N ARG A 122 -14.43 10.29 8.99
CA ARG A 122 -14.22 9.97 10.41
C ARG A 122 -13.86 8.51 10.64
N LEU A 123 -12.99 7.97 9.78
CA LEU A 123 -12.52 6.60 9.92
C LEU A 123 -11.71 6.44 11.21
N ALA A 124 -11.66 5.21 11.68
CA ALA A 124 -11.01 4.88 12.94
C ALA A 124 -9.50 5.20 12.91
N TRP A 125 -8.91 5.35 14.08
CA TRP A 125 -7.52 5.82 14.24
C TRP A 125 -6.50 4.88 13.58
N GLU A 126 -6.82 3.59 13.46
CA GLU A 126 -6.00 2.56 12.83
C GLU A 126 -5.69 2.93 11.37
N TYR A 127 -6.63 3.56 10.66
CA TYR A 127 -6.40 4.03 9.29
C TYR A 127 -5.40 5.20 9.24
N HIS A 128 -5.44 6.10 10.21
CA HIS A 128 -4.48 7.20 10.28
C HIS A 128 -3.08 6.66 10.55
N PHE A 129 -2.97 5.67 11.45
CA PHE A 129 -1.70 5.00 11.72
C PHE A 129 -1.18 4.25 10.48
N ALA A 130 -2.04 3.50 9.78
CA ALA A 130 -1.70 2.81 8.55
C ALA A 130 -1.17 3.78 7.47
N THR A 131 -1.82 4.93 7.26
CA THR A 131 -1.34 5.96 6.32
C THR A 131 0.02 6.52 6.74
N LEU A 132 0.20 6.82 8.02
CA LEU A 132 1.45 7.36 8.55
C LEU A 132 2.60 6.34 8.39
N TYR A 133 2.33 5.07 8.69
CA TYR A 133 3.25 3.96 8.46
C TYR A 133 3.69 3.86 6.99
N CYS A 134 2.76 3.87 6.04
CA CYS A 134 3.10 3.86 4.61
C CYS A 134 3.90 5.10 4.18
N THR A 135 3.59 6.27 4.75
CA THR A 135 4.31 7.51 4.48
C THR A 135 5.76 7.41 4.93
N VAL A 136 6.00 6.91 6.15
CA VAL A 136 7.35 6.71 6.68
C VAL A 136 8.15 5.75 5.81
N ILE A 137 7.51 4.68 5.32
CA ILE A 137 8.18 3.74 4.42
C ILE A 137 8.49 4.37 3.06
N GLY A 138 7.55 5.09 2.45
CA GLY A 138 7.80 5.81 1.19
C GLY A 138 8.99 6.77 1.29
N ILE A 139 8.99 7.60 2.33
CA ILE A 139 10.13 8.50 2.62
C ILE A 139 11.43 7.70 2.83
N SER A 140 11.37 6.57 3.54
CA SER A 140 12.56 5.73 3.78
C SER A 140 13.12 5.17 2.48
N ILE A 141 12.27 4.68 1.58
CA ILE A 141 12.68 4.16 0.26
C ILE A 141 13.44 5.23 -0.52
N ILE A 142 12.93 6.47 -0.52
CA ILE A 142 13.54 7.60 -1.20
C ILE A 142 14.90 7.96 -0.58
N ILE A 143 14.96 8.11 0.75
CA ILE A 143 16.19 8.53 1.46
C ILE A 143 17.29 7.48 1.30
N PHE A 144 16.95 6.20 1.42
CA PHE A 144 17.92 5.10 1.34
C PHE A 144 18.22 4.68 -0.10
N ASN A 145 17.59 5.31 -1.10
CA ASN A 145 17.74 4.97 -2.52
C ASN A 145 17.59 3.46 -2.75
N ILE A 146 16.55 2.88 -2.14
CA ILE A 146 16.26 1.46 -2.28
C ILE A 146 15.72 1.26 -3.69
N GLN A 147 16.48 0.53 -4.51
CA GLN A 147 16.03 0.13 -5.84
C GLN A 147 14.91 -0.91 -5.67
N ILE A 148 13.71 -0.57 -6.16
CA ILE A 148 12.52 -1.44 -6.21
C ILE A 148 12.35 -1.95 -7.63
#